data_AF-A0A180G1E2-F1
#
_entry.id   AF-A0A180G1E2-F1
#
_cell.length_a   1.000
_cell.length_b   1.000
_cell.length_c   1.000
_cell.angle_alpha   90.00
_cell.angle_beta   90.00
_cell.angle_gamma   90.00
#
_symmetry.space_group_name_H-M   'P 1'
#
loop_
_entity.id
_entity.type
_entity.pdbx_description
1 polymer ?
#
loop_
_entity_poly.entity_id
_entity_poly.type
_entity_poly.pdbx_seq_one_letter_code
_entity_poly.pdbx_strand_id
1 'polypeptide(L)'
;MSIENRIQLQEQDMVRRAQGGRSTPAVTGGHGVGPMRRARQPAEPPDLRVLEDKCQVMVHRVDGLLQYAIEHPLTDATKIDFHPFQDVIPVIKLTRVFLNKLSRPTNNGPHPLSGMSPDDLSKIIRSTVRAPGKLEKFLHRMETDHASTGGIDTEKVFDILDCLQRPIKIIKFHLSQLEHSDSPQGSHPKYREWMRV
;
A
#
# COMPACT_ATOMS: atom_id res chain seq x y z
N MET A 1 -6.45 -19.38 -13.16
CA MET A 1 -5.94 -18.07 -13.60
C MET A 1 -5.20 -17.48 -12.40
N SER A 2 -3.88 -17.25 -12.48
CA SER A 2 -3.07 -16.77 -11.35
C SER A 2 -3.51 -15.36 -10.89
N ILE A 3 -3.40 -15.07 -9.59
CA ILE A 3 -3.64 -13.75 -8.98
C ILE A 3 -2.88 -12.66 -9.73
N GLU A 4 -1.64 -12.96 -10.13
CA GLU A 4 -0.75 -12.08 -10.88
C GLU A 4 -1.36 -11.63 -12.22
N ASN A 5 -2.04 -12.54 -12.93
CA ASN A 5 -2.61 -12.25 -14.25
C ASN A 5 -3.85 -11.35 -14.15
N ARG A 6 -4.62 -11.43 -13.06
CA ARG A 6 -5.78 -10.56 -12.85
C ARG A 6 -5.37 -9.16 -12.42
N ILE A 7 -4.37 -9.05 -11.53
CA ILE A 7 -3.85 -7.76 -11.05
C ILE A 7 -3.14 -7.01 -12.19
N GLN A 8 -2.35 -7.70 -13.02
CA GLN A 8 -1.69 -7.07 -14.18
C GLN A 8 -2.68 -6.53 -15.21
N LEU A 9 -3.78 -7.24 -15.48
CA LEU A 9 -4.79 -6.80 -16.45
C LEU A 9 -5.46 -5.50 -15.98
N GLN A 10 -5.73 -5.41 -14.67
CA GLN A 10 -6.34 -4.23 -14.06
C GLN A 10 -5.37 -3.05 -13.96
N GLU A 11 -4.07 -3.30 -13.71
CA GLU A 11 -3.02 -2.29 -13.74
C GLU A 11 -2.85 -1.67 -15.14
N GLN A 12 -2.89 -2.49 -16.20
CA GLN A 12 -2.75 -2.00 -17.58
C GLN A 12 -3.90 -1.09 -18.00
N ASP A 13 -5.14 -1.42 -17.63
CA ASP A 13 -6.31 -0.59 -17.94
C ASP A 13 -6.32 0.72 -17.16
N MET A 14 -5.84 0.73 -15.91
CA MET A 14 -5.73 1.94 -15.11
C MET A 14 -4.60 2.87 -15.59
N VAL A 15 -3.44 2.32 -15.95
CA VAL A 15 -2.33 3.11 -16.52
C VAL A 15 -2.74 3.73 -17.85
N ARG A 16 -3.50 3.00 -18.69
CA ARG A 16 -4.07 3.53 -19.94
C ARG A 16 -5.04 4.69 -19.70
N ARG A 17 -5.87 4.62 -18.66
CA ARG A 17 -6.77 5.72 -18.28
C ARG A 17 -6.02 6.92 -17.70
N ALA A 18 -4.96 6.70 -16.94
CA ALA A 18 -4.12 7.76 -16.39
C ALA A 18 -3.24 8.47 -17.43
N GLN A 19 -2.99 7.84 -18.59
CA GLN A 19 -2.16 8.39 -19.68
C GLN A 19 -2.98 9.00 -20.84
N GLY A 20 -4.31 9.02 -20.75
CA GLY A 20 -5.19 9.52 -21.81
C GLY A 20 -5.11 11.03 -21.98
N GLY A 21 -4.20 11.52 -22.84
CA GLY A 21 -4.19 12.94 -23.21
C GLY A 21 -2.97 13.48 -23.95
N ARG A 22 -2.30 12.73 -24.85
CA ARG A 22 -1.46 13.38 -25.87
C ARG A 22 -1.25 12.47 -27.08
N SER A 23 -2.03 12.72 -28.12
CA SER A 23 -1.72 12.29 -29.48
C SER A 23 -0.77 13.30 -30.10
N THR A 24 0.32 12.86 -30.73
CA THR A 24 1.00 13.55 -31.84
C THR A 24 1.90 12.56 -32.58
N PRO A 25 2.15 12.79 -33.89
CA PRO A 25 2.25 11.73 -34.89
C PRO A 25 3.67 11.19 -35.09
N ALA A 26 3.69 10.06 -35.82
CA ALA A 26 4.85 9.36 -36.31
C ALA A 26 5.78 10.26 -37.16
N VAL A 27 7.08 10.18 -36.88
CA VAL A 27 8.15 10.53 -37.82
C VAL A 27 9.15 9.39 -37.86
N THR A 28 9.31 8.85 -39.07
CA THR A 28 10.25 7.82 -39.51
C THR A 28 11.69 8.32 -39.47
N GLY A 29 12.64 7.46 -39.10
CA GLY A 29 14.07 7.72 -39.29
C GLY A 29 14.95 6.89 -38.38
N GLY A 30 15.51 5.80 -38.91
CA GLY A 30 16.50 4.98 -38.20
C GLY A 30 17.89 5.61 -38.25
N HIS A 31 18.66 5.44 -37.17
CA HIS A 31 19.96 4.76 -37.16
C HIS A 31 20.52 4.74 -35.73
N GLY A 32 21.23 3.65 -35.43
CA GLY A 32 21.56 3.23 -34.08
C GLY A 32 22.52 4.16 -33.33
N VAL A 33 22.25 4.33 -32.04
CA VAL A 33 23.22 4.68 -31.01
C VAL A 33 22.79 3.90 -29.76
N GLY A 34 23.75 3.29 -29.06
CA GLY A 34 23.54 2.37 -27.92
C GLY A 34 22.69 2.92 -26.78
N PRO A 35 22.35 2.09 -25.78
CA PRO A 35 21.41 2.48 -24.72
C PRO A 35 22.03 3.56 -23.83
N MET A 36 21.84 4.81 -24.25
CA MET A 36 22.03 5.99 -23.42
C MET A 36 21.11 5.79 -22.22
N ARG A 37 21.71 5.55 -21.04
CA ARG A 37 21.01 5.65 -19.77
C ARG A 37 20.36 7.02 -19.76
N ARG A 38 19.05 7.07 -20.00
CA ARG A 38 18.25 8.29 -19.83
C ARG A 38 18.65 8.86 -18.48
N ALA A 39 19.22 10.07 -18.50
CA ALA A 39 19.36 10.86 -17.30
C ALA A 39 17.97 10.92 -16.68
N ARG A 40 17.80 10.22 -15.55
CA ARG A 40 16.55 10.23 -14.80
C ARG A 40 16.41 11.69 -14.37
N GLN A 41 15.49 12.42 -15.01
CA GLN A 41 15.18 13.77 -14.56
C GLN A 41 14.90 13.70 -13.05
N PRO A 42 15.38 14.67 -12.26
CA PRO A 42 15.03 14.73 -10.85
C PRO A 42 13.52 14.67 -10.75
N ALA A 43 13.00 13.61 -10.13
CA ALA A 43 11.57 13.51 -9.91
C ALA A 43 11.18 14.71 -9.04
N GLU A 44 10.17 15.45 -9.49
CA GLU A 44 9.62 16.57 -8.72
C GLU A 44 9.26 16.05 -7.31
N PRO A 45 9.63 16.80 -6.25
CA PRO A 45 9.36 16.39 -4.88
C PRO A 45 7.85 16.14 -4.72
N PRO A 46 7.44 15.01 -4.12
CA PRO A 46 6.03 14.65 -4.08
C PRO A 46 5.28 15.63 -3.18
N ASP A 47 4.14 16.09 -3.69
CA ASP A 47 3.15 16.78 -2.89
C ASP A 47 2.15 15.77 -2.28
N LEU A 48 1.17 16.32 -1.56
CA LEU A 48 0.14 15.52 -0.92
C LEU A 48 -0.73 14.76 -1.94
N ARG A 49 -1.00 15.34 -3.12
CA ARG A 49 -1.81 14.69 -4.17
C ARG A 49 -1.12 13.44 -4.70
N VAL A 50 0.20 13.49 -4.87
CA VAL A 50 0.98 12.31 -5.25
C VAL A 50 0.87 11.20 -4.20
N LEU A 51 0.88 11.53 -2.91
CA LEU A 51 0.64 10.54 -1.85
C LEU A 51 -0.78 9.96 -1.96
N GLU A 52 -1.78 10.83 -2.10
CA GLU A 52 -3.19 10.44 -2.20
C GLU A 52 -3.43 9.45 -3.36
N ASP A 53 -2.97 9.79 -4.56
CA ASP A 53 -3.10 8.96 -5.76
C ASP A 53 -2.42 7.60 -5.60
N LYS A 54 -1.20 7.59 -5.05
CA LYS A 54 -0.47 6.34 -4.81
C LYS A 54 -1.18 5.48 -3.79
N CYS A 55 -1.68 6.07 -2.71
CA CYS A 55 -2.45 5.37 -1.69
C CYS A 55 -3.75 4.80 -2.25
N GLN A 56 -4.45 5.53 -3.11
CA GLN A 56 -5.66 5.05 -3.78
C GLN A 56 -5.38 3.80 -4.64
N VAL A 57 -4.30 3.80 -5.42
CA VAL A 57 -3.87 2.61 -6.19
C VAL A 57 -3.58 1.42 -5.27
N MET A 58 -2.92 1.65 -4.14
CA MET A 58 -2.63 0.60 -3.17
C MET A 58 -3.89 0.05 -2.51
N VAL A 59 -4.87 0.91 -2.18
CA VAL A 59 -6.17 0.49 -1.64
C VAL A 59 -6.84 -0.49 -2.60
N HIS A 60 -6.89 -0.18 -3.90
CA HIS A 60 -7.47 -1.09 -4.89
C HIS A 60 -6.77 -2.45 -4.95
N ARG A 61 -5.44 -2.48 -4.85
CA ARG A 61 -4.71 -3.74 -4.79
C ARG A 61 -5.03 -4.53 -3.53
N VAL A 62 -5.09 -3.87 -2.38
CA VAL A 62 -5.46 -4.50 -1.10
C VAL A 62 -6.91 -5.00 -1.13
N ASP A 63 -7.83 -4.31 -1.80
CA ASP A 63 -9.21 -4.76 -2.01
C ASP A 63 -9.26 -6.06 -2.80
N GLY A 64 -8.44 -6.18 -3.86
CA GLY A 64 -8.31 -7.43 -4.60
C GLY A 64 -7.77 -8.60 -3.75
N LEU A 65 -6.78 -8.33 -2.88
CA LEU A 65 -6.25 -9.35 -1.96
C LEU A 65 -7.26 -9.74 -0.88
N LEU A 66 -8.04 -8.80 -0.37
CA LEU A 66 -9.12 -9.05 0.57
C LEU A 66 -10.20 -9.94 -0.05
N GLN A 67 -10.63 -9.59 -1.27
CA GLN A 67 -11.59 -10.38 -2.03
C GLN A 67 -11.05 -11.79 -2.28
N TYR A 68 -9.79 -11.91 -2.68
CA TYR A 68 -9.15 -13.21 -2.89
C TYR A 68 -9.21 -14.09 -1.63
N ALA A 69 -8.80 -13.56 -0.47
CA ALA A 69 -8.79 -14.30 0.78
C ALA A 69 -10.19 -14.75 1.24
N ILE A 70 -11.23 -14.00 0.88
CA ILE A 70 -12.64 -14.34 1.16
C ILE A 70 -13.15 -15.41 0.20
N GLU A 71 -12.89 -15.27 -1.10
CA GLU A 71 -13.39 -16.17 -2.14
C GLU A 71 -12.68 -17.53 -2.18
N HIS A 72 -11.43 -17.59 -1.69
CA HIS A 72 -10.58 -18.77 -1.74
C HIS A 72 -10.09 -19.12 -0.33
N PRO A 73 -10.99 -19.48 0.61
CA PRO A 73 -10.59 -19.79 1.97
C PRO A 73 -9.61 -20.98 1.97
N LEU A 74 -8.47 -20.79 2.62
CA LEU A 74 -7.52 -21.88 2.87
C LEU A 74 -8.07 -22.73 4.02
N THR A 75 -8.41 -23.99 3.75
CA THR A 75 -8.99 -24.94 4.70
C THR A 75 -8.29 -26.29 4.66
N ASP A 76 -8.36 -27.02 5.77
CA ASP A 76 -7.88 -28.40 5.90
C ASP A 76 -9.05 -29.26 6.41
N ALA A 77 -9.46 -30.26 5.62
CA ALA A 77 -10.58 -31.13 5.97
C ALA A 77 -10.35 -31.92 7.26
N THR A 78 -9.09 -32.08 7.68
CA THR A 78 -8.72 -32.77 8.92
C THR A 78 -8.64 -31.85 10.14
N LYS A 79 -8.70 -30.53 9.94
CA LYS A 79 -8.58 -29.52 11.00
C LYS A 79 -9.71 -28.50 10.88
N ILE A 80 -10.75 -28.73 11.67
CA ILE A 80 -11.99 -27.91 11.67
C ILE A 80 -11.69 -26.44 11.98
N ASP A 81 -10.72 -26.14 12.85
CA ASP A 81 -10.38 -24.77 13.26
C ASP A 81 -9.23 -24.14 12.44
N PHE A 82 -8.81 -24.77 11.34
CA PHE A 82 -7.71 -24.25 10.51
C PHE A 82 -8.25 -23.32 9.41
N HIS A 83 -8.29 -22.03 9.73
CA HIS A 83 -8.80 -20.97 8.83
C HIS A 83 -7.82 -19.81 8.65
N PRO A 84 -6.59 -20.09 8.23
CA PRO A 84 -5.51 -19.12 8.30
C PRO A 84 -5.73 -17.87 7.43
N PHE A 85 -6.44 -17.98 6.30
CA PHE A 85 -6.84 -16.79 5.53
C PHE A 85 -7.84 -15.93 6.29
N GLN A 86 -8.78 -16.53 7.02
CA GLN A 86 -9.73 -15.78 7.84
C GLN A 86 -9.01 -15.04 8.97
N ASP A 87 -7.99 -15.65 9.57
CA ASP A 87 -7.19 -15.04 10.64
C ASP A 87 -6.42 -13.80 10.17
N VAL A 88 -6.18 -13.68 8.87
CA VAL A 88 -5.38 -12.62 8.24
C VAL A 88 -6.25 -11.51 7.65
N ILE A 89 -7.54 -11.78 7.40
CA ILE A 89 -8.51 -10.77 6.97
C ILE A 89 -8.45 -9.49 7.81
N PRO A 90 -8.37 -9.53 9.16
CA PRO A 90 -8.20 -8.33 9.98
C PRO A 90 -6.97 -7.50 9.59
N VAL A 91 -5.83 -8.13 9.30
CA VAL A 91 -4.59 -7.44 8.90
C VAL A 91 -4.75 -6.76 7.54
N ILE A 92 -5.38 -7.45 6.57
CA ILE A 92 -5.67 -6.89 5.25
C ILE A 92 -6.61 -5.68 5.39
N LYS A 93 -7.68 -5.81 6.19
CA LYS A 93 -8.64 -4.72 6.46
C LYS A 93 -7.98 -3.52 7.13
N LEU A 94 -7.14 -3.73 8.13
CA LEU A 94 -6.43 -2.65 8.82
C LEU A 94 -5.47 -1.93 7.87
N THR A 95 -4.76 -2.67 7.01
CA THR A 95 -3.90 -2.09 5.97
C THR A 95 -4.72 -1.24 5.01
N ARG A 96 -5.88 -1.74 4.55
CA ARG A 96 -6.83 -1.00 3.70
C ARG A 96 -7.30 0.28 4.37
N VAL A 97 -7.72 0.23 5.63
CA VAL A 97 -8.19 1.40 6.39
C VAL A 97 -7.09 2.45 6.50
N PHE A 98 -5.87 2.03 6.83
CA PHE A 98 -4.73 2.94 6.95
C PHE A 98 -4.41 3.62 5.61
N LEU A 99 -4.35 2.86 4.51
CA LEU A 99 -4.10 3.42 3.18
C LEU A 99 -5.25 4.33 2.72
N ASN A 100 -6.50 4.00 3.03
CA ASN A 100 -7.65 4.86 2.76
C ASN A 100 -7.54 6.20 3.51
N LYS A 101 -7.15 6.17 4.78
CA LYS A 101 -6.93 7.39 5.57
C LYS A 101 -5.86 8.30 4.94
N LEU A 102 -4.84 7.72 4.29
CA LEU A 102 -3.81 8.46 3.56
C LEU A 102 -4.23 8.92 2.15
N SER A 103 -5.24 8.29 1.57
CA SER A 103 -5.66 8.55 0.19
C SER A 103 -6.57 9.78 0.04
N ARG A 104 -7.12 10.28 1.15
CA ARG A 104 -8.08 11.38 1.14
C ARG A 104 -8.25 11.98 2.52
N PRO A 105 -8.70 13.24 2.61
CA PRO A 105 -9.21 13.78 3.86
C PRO A 105 -10.30 12.88 4.43
N THR A 106 -10.25 12.65 5.74
CA THR A 106 -11.29 11.93 6.48
C THR A 106 -11.79 12.82 7.61
N ASN A 107 -13.06 12.69 7.98
CA ASN A 107 -13.70 13.42 9.08
C ASN A 107 -14.01 14.90 8.77
N ASN A 108 -14.39 15.21 7.53
CA ASN A 108 -14.88 16.54 7.06
C ASN A 108 -13.92 17.73 7.21
N GLY A 109 -12.67 17.51 7.65
CA GLY A 109 -11.62 18.52 7.75
C GLY A 109 -10.57 18.44 6.64
N PRO A 110 -9.60 19.37 6.61
CA PRO A 110 -8.44 19.28 5.72
C PRO A 110 -7.63 18.01 6.01
N HIS A 111 -6.87 17.52 5.02
CA HIS A 111 -6.01 16.37 5.22
C HIS A 111 -5.02 16.63 6.37
N PRO A 112 -4.89 15.77 7.39
CA PRO A 112 -4.00 16.01 8.53
C PRO A 112 -2.50 16.04 8.21
N LEU A 113 -2.14 15.79 6.94
CA LEU A 113 -0.78 15.85 6.43
C LEU A 113 -0.57 17.08 5.54
N SER A 114 -1.55 17.99 5.52
CA SER A 114 -1.42 19.29 4.86
C SER A 114 -0.28 20.05 5.52
N GLY A 115 0.73 20.42 4.73
CA GLY A 115 1.94 21.06 5.23
C GLY A 115 3.04 20.09 5.68
N MET A 116 2.87 18.78 5.48
CA MET A 116 3.98 17.83 5.63
C MET A 116 5.07 18.09 4.58
N SER A 117 6.34 17.96 4.99
CA SER A 117 7.47 18.16 4.09
C SER A 117 7.47 17.14 2.94
N PRO A 118 7.92 17.52 1.72
CA PRO A 118 8.01 16.57 0.61
C PRO A 118 8.94 15.37 0.88
N ASP A 119 9.95 15.55 1.74
CA ASP A 119 10.84 14.47 2.17
C ASP A 119 10.11 13.43 3.02
N ASP A 120 9.25 13.87 3.93
CA ASP A 120 8.46 12.97 4.77
C ASP A 120 7.35 12.28 3.97
N LEU A 121 6.69 13.01 3.05
CA LEU A 121 5.75 12.43 2.09
C LEU A 121 6.44 11.34 1.24
N SER A 122 7.66 11.62 0.74
CA SER A 122 8.47 10.64 0.01
C SER A 122 8.75 9.38 0.83
N LYS A 123 9.10 9.53 2.10
CA LYS A 123 9.37 8.40 3.00
C LYS A 123 8.09 7.58 3.27
N ILE A 124 6.94 8.24 3.41
CA ILE A 124 5.64 7.56 3.54
C ILE A 124 5.36 6.76 2.28
N ILE A 125 5.39 7.38 1.10
CA ILE A 125 5.13 6.69 -0.19
C ILE A 125 6.03 5.46 -0.35
N ARG A 126 7.35 5.61 -0.13
CA ARG A 126 8.32 4.52 -0.30
C ARG A 126 8.10 3.35 0.66
N SER A 127 7.52 3.60 1.83
CA SER A 127 7.23 2.55 2.82
C SER A 127 5.89 1.89 2.56
N THR A 128 4.86 2.66 2.24
CA THR A 128 3.51 2.15 1.99
C THR A 128 3.42 1.37 0.68
N VAL A 129 4.15 1.76 -0.38
CA VAL A 129 4.13 1.11 -1.71
C VAL A 129 4.43 -0.40 -1.66
N ARG A 130 5.10 -0.87 -0.60
CA ARG A 130 5.45 -2.28 -0.42
C ARG A 130 4.33 -3.10 0.21
N ALA A 131 3.38 -2.46 0.89
CA ALA A 131 2.37 -3.16 1.69
C ALA A 131 1.52 -4.15 0.87
N PRO A 132 0.98 -3.80 -0.32
CA PRO A 132 0.22 -4.75 -1.13
C PRO A 132 1.06 -5.96 -1.55
N GLY A 133 2.29 -5.74 -2.02
CA GLY A 133 3.18 -6.84 -2.43
C GLY A 133 3.60 -7.74 -1.27
N LYS A 134 3.73 -7.20 -0.04
CA LYS A 134 3.98 -8.01 1.16
C LYS A 134 2.76 -8.85 1.52
N LEU A 135 1.55 -8.29 1.45
CA LEU A 135 0.30 -9.03 1.68
C LEU A 135 0.10 -10.15 0.65
N GLU A 136 0.38 -9.87 -0.62
CA GLU A 136 0.31 -10.86 -1.71
C GLU A 136 1.28 -12.01 -1.46
N LYS A 137 2.56 -11.69 -1.17
CA LYS A 137 3.58 -12.68 -0.86
C LYS A 137 3.23 -13.50 0.38
N PHE A 138 2.59 -12.86 1.37
CA PHE A 138 2.15 -13.50 2.60
C PHE A 138 1.08 -14.55 2.33
N LEU A 139 0.02 -14.20 1.59
CA LEU A 139 -1.04 -15.14 1.22
C LEU A 139 -0.49 -16.31 0.41
N HIS A 140 0.37 -16.03 -0.57
CA HIS A 140 0.99 -17.06 -1.41
C HIS A 140 1.88 -18.03 -0.61
N ARG A 141 2.62 -17.53 0.38
CA ARG A 141 3.45 -18.38 1.26
C ARG A 141 2.59 -19.32 2.09
N MET A 142 1.48 -18.85 2.64
CA MET A 142 0.58 -19.71 3.43
C MET A 142 0.00 -20.84 2.58
N GLU A 143 -0.39 -20.56 1.33
CA GLU A 143 -0.85 -21.61 0.41
C GLU A 143 0.25 -22.63 0.12
N THR A 144 1.46 -22.16 -0.15
CA THR A 144 2.61 -23.00 -0.49
C THR A 144 3.05 -23.87 0.69
N ASP A 145 3.16 -23.27 1.88
CA ASP A 145 3.54 -23.97 3.11
C ASP A 145 2.47 -25.00 3.48
N HIS A 146 1.19 -24.63 3.39
CA HIS A 146 0.09 -25.55 3.63
C HIS A 146 0.12 -26.74 2.67
N ALA A 147 0.29 -26.48 1.37
CA ALA A 147 0.34 -27.53 0.36
C ALA A 147 1.54 -28.48 0.53
N SER A 148 2.67 -27.98 1.04
CA SER A 148 3.92 -28.76 1.15
C SER A 148 4.10 -29.47 2.49
N THR A 149 3.60 -28.90 3.58
CA THR A 149 3.87 -29.37 4.95
C THR A 149 2.61 -29.69 5.76
N GLY A 150 1.42 -29.38 5.26
CA GLY A 150 0.17 -29.51 6.01
C GLY A 150 0.03 -28.51 7.17
N GLY A 151 0.86 -27.46 7.19
CA GLY A 151 0.86 -26.41 8.21
C GLY A 151 1.34 -25.06 7.66
N ILE A 152 1.45 -24.05 8.53
CA ILE A 152 1.94 -22.72 8.16
C ILE A 152 3.14 -22.39 9.03
N ASP A 153 4.25 -22.04 8.39
CA ASP A 153 5.44 -21.53 9.07
C ASP A 153 5.24 -20.04 9.39
N THR A 154 4.81 -19.76 10.62
CA THR A 154 4.51 -18.40 11.07
C THR A 154 5.76 -17.52 11.23
N GLU A 155 6.97 -18.08 11.30
CA GLU A 155 8.21 -17.28 11.39
C GLU A 155 8.56 -16.64 10.04
N LYS A 156 8.23 -17.29 8.93
CA LYS A 156 8.38 -16.72 7.57
C LYS A 156 7.34 -15.67 7.21
N VAL A 157 6.36 -15.46 8.08
CA VAL A 157 5.09 -14.79 7.77
C VAL A 157 5.06 -13.31 8.24
N PHE A 158 6.06 -12.79 8.96
CA PHE A 158 6.00 -11.41 9.49
C PHE A 158 6.88 -10.35 8.79
N ASP A 159 6.34 -9.65 7.79
CA ASP A 159 7.01 -8.50 7.12
C ASP A 159 6.03 -7.35 6.75
N ILE A 160 4.73 -7.50 7.08
CA ILE A 160 3.69 -6.50 6.77
C ILE A 160 3.74 -5.32 7.75
N LEU A 161 3.96 -5.60 9.04
CA LEU A 161 3.99 -4.57 10.09
C LEU A 161 5.12 -3.57 9.86
N ASP A 162 6.28 -4.01 9.38
CA ASP A 162 7.44 -3.15 9.12
C ASP A 162 7.14 -2.09 8.05
N CYS A 163 6.31 -2.42 7.05
CA CYS A 163 5.88 -1.49 6.02
C CYS A 163 4.97 -0.38 6.57
N LEU A 164 4.26 -0.63 7.68
CA LEU A 164 3.31 0.29 8.30
C LEU A 164 3.92 1.06 9.48
N GLN A 165 4.89 0.49 10.19
CA GLN A 165 5.52 1.15 11.34
C GLN A 165 6.20 2.46 10.97
N ARG A 166 6.98 2.48 9.88
CA ARG A 166 7.68 3.68 9.43
C ARG A 166 6.74 4.85 9.10
N PRO A 167 5.69 4.68 8.27
CA PRO A 167 4.79 5.78 7.98
C PRO A 167 4.00 6.20 9.23
N ILE A 168 3.60 5.27 10.10
CA ILE A 168 2.95 5.61 11.38
C ILE A 168 3.83 6.51 12.25
N LYS A 169 5.14 6.20 12.38
CA LYS A 169 6.08 7.03 13.16
C LYS A 169 6.22 8.43 12.59
N ILE A 170 6.35 8.55 11.27
CA ILE A 170 6.47 9.85 10.58
C ILE A 170 5.20 10.69 10.81
N ILE A 171 4.02 10.09 10.64
CA ILE A 171 2.76 10.80 10.81
C ILE A 171 2.54 11.23 12.26
N LYS A 172 2.81 10.34 13.23
CA LYS A 172 2.73 10.68 14.65
C LYS A 172 3.62 11.86 15.02
N PHE A 173 4.86 11.87 14.52
CA PHE A 173 5.80 12.96 14.73
C PHE A 173 5.28 14.27 14.11
N HIS A 174 4.82 14.24 12.86
CA HIS A 174 4.25 15.41 12.22
C HIS A 174 3.06 15.96 13.02
N LEU A 175 2.10 15.11 13.38
CA LEU A 175 0.90 15.52 14.11
C LEU A 175 1.21 16.05 15.53
N SER A 176 2.25 15.54 16.20
CA SER A 176 2.66 16.10 17.49
C SER A 176 3.26 17.51 17.37
N GLN A 177 3.89 17.85 16.24
CA GLN A 177 4.37 19.23 16.02
C GLN A 177 3.23 20.22 15.76
N LEU A 178 2.04 19.71 15.40
CA LEU A 178 0.82 20.52 15.30
C LEU A 178 0.10 20.68 16.65
N GLU A 179 0.59 20.05 17.73
CA GLU A 179 0.07 20.24 19.09
C GLU A 179 0.85 21.37 19.78
N HIS A 180 0.14 22.32 20.39
CA HIS A 180 0.79 23.24 21.32
C HIS A 180 1.39 22.42 22.48
N SER A 181 2.54 22.87 22.98
CA SER A 181 3.54 22.14 23.78
C SER A 181 3.07 21.51 25.12
N ASP A 182 1.78 21.51 25.44
CA ASP A 182 1.22 21.08 26.73
C ASP A 182 0.72 19.62 26.75
N SER A 183 0.93 18.89 25.65
CA SER A 183 0.58 17.46 25.53
C SER A 183 1.57 16.58 26.30
N PRO A 184 1.11 15.66 27.18
CA PRO A 184 1.98 14.71 27.86
C PRO A 184 2.82 13.91 26.86
N GLN A 185 4.12 13.80 27.13
CA GLN A 185 5.07 13.12 26.27
C GLN A 185 4.64 11.66 26.02
N GLY A 186 4.44 11.30 24.74
CA GLY A 186 3.96 9.98 24.33
C GLY A 186 2.44 9.88 24.09
N SER A 187 1.68 10.93 24.37
CA SER A 187 0.30 11.04 23.94
C SER A 187 0.25 11.60 22.50
N HIS A 188 -0.42 10.90 21.58
CA HIS A 188 -0.66 11.39 20.20
C HIS A 188 -2.17 11.56 19.96
N PRO A 189 -2.84 12.51 20.65
CA PRO A 189 -4.29 12.66 20.59
C PRO A 189 -4.77 13.00 19.18
N LYS A 190 -4.09 13.87 18.41
CA LYS A 190 -4.47 14.13 17.01
C LYS A 190 -4.35 12.90 16.11
N TYR A 191 -3.33 12.08 16.29
CA TYR A 191 -3.20 10.82 15.55
C TYR A 191 -4.33 9.84 15.90
N ARG A 192 -4.63 9.68 17.19
CA ARG A 192 -5.72 8.81 17.65
C ARG A 192 -7.08 9.27 17.13
N GLU A 193 -7.32 10.57 17.19
CA GLU A 193 -8.56 11.17 16.68
C GLU A 193 -8.72 10.92 15.18
N TRP A 194 -7.66 11.17 14.40
CA TRP A 194 -7.68 10.93 12.97
C TRP A 194 -7.89 9.45 12.63
N MET A 195 -7.28 8.53 13.38
CA MET A 195 -7.42 7.08 13.18
C MET A 195 -8.76 6.51 13.68
N ARG A 196 -9.59 7.30 14.37
CA ARG A 196 -10.94 6.87 14.74
C ARG A 196 -11.76 6.63 13.46
N VAL A 197 -12.41 5.46 13.41
CA VAL A 197 -13.29 5.00 12.32
C VAL A 197 -14.72 5.12 12.80
#